data_AF-A0A9D6IWJ3-F1
#
_entry.id   AF-A0A9D6IWJ3-F1
#
_cell.length_a   1.000
_cell.length_b   1.000
_cell.length_c   1.000
_cell.angle_alpha   90.00
_cell.angle_beta   90.00
_cell.angle_gamma   90.00
#
_symmetry.space_group_name_H-M   'P 1'
#
loop_
_entity.id
_entity.type
_entity.pdbx_description
1 polymer ?
#
loop_
_entity_poly.entity_id
_entity_poly.type
_entity_poly.pdbx_seq_one_letter_code
_entity_poly.pdbx_strand_id
1 'polypeptide(L)'
;MYIRNREDALSALAEILELPERRTQIIRCTVGIMQCLDADPRDFLADCQVMLISGGLETLREKRREMFEQLQDNDLVVVIDPEENREFEAIASAFDALRLSDVVREVFPALTTRYQPWEVARALIGSEASVQGQIVAGLRARKGSPADFEEALRGIEALVISHLPEWRSRTEEIRRSCVAVVRQGGLTDREEAAAEGEVLFNVVATSDTRAIPFLERAEHDPSAAVEFLGRIHELSVALRAMEKEAGAAPAKNVA
;
A
#
# COMPACT_ATOMS: atom_id res chain seq x y z
N MET A 1 -26.01 5.62 -13.35
CA MET A 1 -24.94 6.47 -13.91
C MET A 1 -23.73 5.57 -14.10
N TYR A 2 -23.03 5.63 -15.23
CA TYR A 2 -21.83 4.81 -15.45
C TYR A 2 -20.60 5.59 -15.00
N ILE A 3 -19.65 4.90 -14.36
CA ILE A 3 -18.39 5.49 -13.90
C ILE A 3 -17.34 5.25 -14.99
N ARG A 4 -16.88 6.33 -15.61
CA ARG A 4 -16.00 6.28 -16.79
C ARG A 4 -14.56 6.71 -16.48
N ASN A 5 -14.37 7.39 -15.36
CA ASN A 5 -13.06 7.90 -14.98
C ASN A 5 -12.95 7.98 -13.46
N ARG A 6 -11.76 8.31 -12.99
CA ARG A 6 -11.43 8.37 -11.57
C ARG A 6 -12.15 9.50 -10.82
N GLU A 7 -12.49 10.59 -11.50
CA GLU A 7 -13.25 11.70 -10.91
C GLU A 7 -14.72 11.31 -10.66
N ASP A 8 -15.33 10.57 -11.58
CA ASP A 8 -16.65 9.96 -11.41
C ASP A 8 -16.64 8.98 -10.22
N ALA A 9 -15.56 8.18 -10.11
CA ALA A 9 -15.38 7.21 -9.02
C ALA A 9 -15.25 7.90 -7.66
N LEU A 10 -14.47 8.97 -7.57
CA LEU A 10 -14.34 9.80 -6.37
C LEU A 10 -15.66 10.48 -6.00
N SER A 11 -16.40 10.99 -6.99
CA SER A 11 -17.73 11.57 -6.77
C SER A 11 -18.72 10.54 -6.24
N ALA A 12 -18.75 9.35 -6.84
CA ALA A 12 -19.59 8.24 -6.40
C ALA A 12 -19.22 7.80 -4.98
N LEU A 13 -17.92 7.73 -4.66
CA LEU A 13 -17.47 7.39 -3.31
C LEU A 13 -17.91 8.44 -2.28
N ALA A 14 -17.80 9.74 -2.59
CA ALA A 14 -18.28 10.80 -1.70
C ALA A 14 -19.79 10.64 -1.40
N GLU A 15 -20.60 10.41 -2.43
CA GLU A 15 -22.04 10.15 -2.29
C GLU A 15 -22.33 8.86 -1.50
N ILE A 16 -21.53 7.82 -1.69
CA ILE A 16 -21.61 6.58 -0.92
C ILE A 16 -21.36 6.88 0.56
N LEU A 17 -20.35 7.68 0.91
CA LEU A 17 -19.95 7.97 2.28
C LEU A 17 -20.89 8.91 3.04
N GLU A 18 -21.75 9.64 2.33
CA GLU A 18 -22.87 10.39 2.91
C GLU A 18 -23.99 9.48 3.43
N LEU A 19 -24.04 8.22 2.98
CA LEU A 19 -25.06 7.27 3.45
C LEU A 19 -24.85 6.96 4.94
N PRO A 20 -25.92 6.90 5.74
CA PRO A 20 -25.81 6.81 7.20
C PRO A 20 -25.35 5.42 7.68
N GLU A 21 -25.68 4.37 6.93
CA GLU A 21 -25.42 2.99 7.33
C GLU A 21 -24.25 2.37 6.57
N ARG A 22 -23.25 1.86 7.28
CA ARG A 22 -22.05 1.23 6.71
C ARG A 22 -22.37 0.06 5.77
N ARG A 23 -23.37 -0.76 6.12
CA ARG A 23 -23.86 -1.84 5.24
C ARG A 23 -24.33 -1.28 3.89
N THR A 24 -25.04 -0.16 3.92
CA THR A 24 -25.56 0.51 2.72
C THR A 24 -24.42 1.16 1.92
N GLN A 25 -23.40 1.71 2.60
CA GLN A 25 -22.18 2.20 1.96
C GLN A 25 -21.47 1.09 1.19
N ILE A 26 -21.25 -0.07 1.84
CA ILE A 26 -20.59 -1.24 1.24
C ILE A 26 -21.35 -1.72 0.01
N ILE A 27 -22.67 -1.90 0.12
CA ILE A 27 -23.53 -2.33 -0.99
C ILE A 27 -23.45 -1.34 -2.14
N ARG A 28 -23.50 -0.04 -1.86
CA ARG A 28 -23.44 1.00 -2.90
C ARG A 28 -22.06 1.10 -3.54
N CYS A 29 -21.00 0.83 -2.78
CA CYS A 29 -19.65 0.71 -3.32
C CYS A 29 -19.53 -0.50 -4.26
N THR A 30 -20.06 -1.68 -3.89
CA THR A 30 -20.14 -2.84 -4.80
C THR A 30 -20.87 -2.49 -6.09
N VAL A 31 -22.02 -1.80 -5.99
CA VAL A 31 -22.79 -1.37 -7.15
C VAL A 31 -22.01 -0.38 -8.01
N GLY A 32 -21.26 0.54 -7.39
CA GLY A 32 -20.37 1.48 -8.09
C GLY A 32 -19.28 0.77 -8.88
N ILE A 33 -18.61 -0.22 -8.29
CA ILE A 33 -17.58 -1.06 -8.94
C ILE A 33 -18.17 -1.74 -10.18
N MET A 34 -19.39 -2.30 -10.07
CA MET A 34 -20.08 -2.93 -11.20
C MET A 34 -20.50 -1.94 -12.28
N GLN A 35 -20.56 -0.64 -11.97
CA GLN A 35 -20.88 0.44 -12.90
C GLN A 35 -19.63 1.07 -13.55
N CYS A 36 -18.43 0.64 -13.15
CA CYS A 36 -17.17 1.03 -13.78
C CYS A 36 -16.99 0.34 -15.13
N LEU A 37 -16.89 1.14 -16.19
CA LEU A 37 -16.62 0.64 -17.54
C LEU A 37 -15.14 0.30 -17.73
N ASP A 38 -14.26 1.08 -17.10
CA ASP A 38 -12.80 0.96 -17.19
C ASP A 38 -12.19 0.29 -15.94
N ALA A 39 -11.00 -0.30 -16.09
CA ALA A 39 -10.31 -1.00 -15.00
C ALA A 39 -9.83 -0.03 -13.91
N ASP A 40 -9.25 1.10 -14.29
CA ASP A 40 -8.68 2.08 -13.36
C ASP A 40 -9.67 2.61 -12.29
N PRO A 41 -10.87 3.13 -12.62
CA PRO A 41 -11.85 3.54 -11.61
C PRO A 41 -12.45 2.35 -10.84
N ARG A 42 -12.44 1.14 -11.43
CA ARG A 42 -12.94 -0.08 -10.78
C ARG A 42 -11.99 -0.50 -9.66
N ASP A 43 -10.70 -0.51 -9.95
CA ASP A 43 -9.65 -0.84 -8.98
C ASP A 43 -9.63 0.18 -7.86
N PHE A 44 -9.75 1.47 -8.18
CA PHE A 44 -9.90 2.54 -7.18
C PHE A 44 -11.08 2.32 -6.24
N LEU A 45 -12.29 2.04 -6.78
CA LEU A 45 -13.47 1.81 -5.93
C LEU A 45 -13.38 0.50 -5.15
N ALA A 46 -12.73 -0.53 -5.70
CA ALA A 46 -12.47 -1.76 -4.98
C ALA A 46 -11.55 -1.51 -3.78
N ASP A 47 -10.50 -0.72 -3.94
CA ASP A 47 -9.58 -0.35 -2.86
C ASP A 47 -10.28 0.50 -1.80
N CYS A 48 -11.12 1.45 -2.21
CA CYS A 48 -11.95 2.23 -1.30
C CYS A 48 -12.99 1.37 -0.57
N GLN A 49 -13.58 0.38 -1.25
CA GLN A 49 -14.48 -0.58 -0.63
C GLN A 49 -13.77 -1.40 0.44
N VAL A 50 -12.53 -1.82 0.21
CA VAL A 50 -11.74 -2.55 1.21
C VAL A 50 -11.51 -1.69 2.46
N MET A 51 -11.23 -0.39 2.30
CA MET A 51 -11.17 0.53 3.44
C MET A 51 -12.50 0.62 4.21
N LEU A 52 -13.64 0.54 3.51
CA LEU A 52 -14.99 0.57 4.10
C LEU A 52 -15.46 -0.76 4.70
N ILE A 53 -14.94 -1.87 4.18
CA ILE A 53 -14.85 -3.23 4.72
C ILE A 53 -14.88 -3.34 6.25
N SER A 54 -13.67 -3.48 6.78
CA SER A 54 -13.37 -3.75 8.19
C SER A 54 -11.89 -3.48 8.47
N GLY A 55 -11.43 -2.22 8.40
CA GLY A 55 -10.08 -1.87 8.87
C GLY A 55 -8.94 -2.09 7.87
N GLY A 56 -9.18 -1.77 6.59
CA GLY A 56 -8.17 -1.58 5.55
C GLY A 56 -7.04 -2.62 5.50
N LEU A 57 -5.90 -2.34 6.13
CA LEU A 57 -4.71 -3.19 6.15
C LEU A 57 -4.97 -4.57 6.76
N GLU A 58 -5.78 -4.67 7.81
CA GLU A 58 -6.04 -5.97 8.44
C GLU A 58 -6.90 -6.86 7.52
N THR A 59 -7.88 -6.29 6.82
CA THR A 59 -8.65 -7.05 5.81
C THR A 59 -7.77 -7.47 4.63
N LEU A 60 -6.81 -6.63 4.21
CA LEU A 60 -5.86 -6.99 3.15
C LEU A 60 -4.95 -8.13 3.59
N ARG A 61 -4.49 -8.11 4.84
CA ARG A 61 -3.77 -9.23 5.46
C ARG A 61 -4.60 -10.51 5.48
N GLU A 62 -5.84 -10.45 5.95
CA GLU A 62 -6.74 -11.60 5.99
C GLU A 62 -6.98 -12.18 4.59
N LYS A 63 -7.38 -11.34 3.63
CA LYS A 63 -7.61 -11.76 2.25
C LYS A 63 -6.37 -12.39 1.61
N ARG A 64 -5.19 -11.84 1.88
CA ARG A 64 -3.93 -12.39 1.39
C ARG A 64 -3.60 -13.73 2.04
N ARG A 65 -3.82 -13.88 3.36
CA ARG A 65 -3.67 -15.16 4.05
C ARG A 65 -4.58 -16.21 3.45
N GLU A 66 -5.86 -15.91 3.25
CA GLU A 66 -6.82 -16.80 2.59
C GLU A 66 -6.36 -17.18 1.16
N MET A 67 -5.86 -16.20 0.40
CA MET A 67 -5.33 -16.43 -0.95
C MET A 67 -4.11 -17.34 -0.95
N PHE A 68 -3.21 -17.19 0.02
CA PHE A 68 -2.00 -18.03 0.13
C PHE A 68 -2.29 -19.41 0.69
N GLU A 69 -3.21 -19.55 1.63
CA GLU A 69 -3.73 -20.86 2.07
C GLU A 69 -4.28 -21.64 0.87
N GLN A 70 -5.04 -20.97 -0.02
CA GLN A 70 -5.54 -21.59 -1.25
C GLN A 70 -4.43 -22.00 -2.23
N LEU A 71 -3.30 -21.28 -2.29
CA LEU A 71 -2.16 -21.67 -3.12
C LEU A 71 -1.34 -22.81 -2.48
N GLN A 72 -1.24 -22.85 -1.15
CA GLN A 72 -0.61 -23.94 -0.41
C GLN A 72 -1.37 -25.26 -0.59
N ASP A 73 -2.70 -25.22 -0.59
CA ASP A 73 -3.55 -26.38 -0.89
C ASP A 73 -3.36 -26.92 -2.33
N ASN A 74 -2.72 -26.15 -3.23
CA ASN A 74 -2.37 -26.57 -4.59
C ASN A 74 -0.85 -26.89 -4.75
N ASP A 75 -0.12 -27.16 -3.66
CA ASP A 75 1.31 -27.53 -3.62
C ASP A 75 2.28 -26.48 -4.24
N LEU A 76 1.86 -25.21 -4.36
CA LEU A 76 2.64 -24.17 -5.05
C LEU A 76 3.56 -23.33 -4.16
N VAL A 77 3.40 -23.39 -2.83
CA VAL A 77 4.13 -22.49 -1.91
C VAL A 77 4.52 -23.24 -0.64
N VAL A 78 5.83 -23.31 -0.34
CA VAL A 78 6.32 -23.85 0.93
C VAL A 78 7.19 -22.79 1.61
N VAL A 79 6.62 -22.05 2.58
CA VAL A 79 7.37 -21.20 3.51
C VAL A 79 7.52 -21.99 4.81
N ILE A 80 8.72 -22.53 5.07
CA ILE A 80 8.96 -23.52 6.15
C ILE A 80 9.37 -22.84 7.47
N ASP A 81 9.85 -21.58 7.46
CA ASP A 81 10.38 -20.89 8.64
C ASP A 81 9.43 -19.80 9.19
N PRO A 82 9.06 -19.85 10.49
CA PRO A 82 8.27 -18.80 11.16
C PRO A 82 8.86 -17.38 11.09
N GLU A 83 10.19 -17.23 11.10
CA GLU A 83 10.82 -15.89 11.01
C GLU A 83 10.70 -15.33 9.60
N GLU A 84 10.95 -16.16 8.59
CA GLU A 84 10.76 -15.82 7.18
C GLU A 84 9.29 -15.47 6.89
N ASN A 85 8.35 -16.20 7.48
CA ASN A 85 6.92 -15.91 7.36
C ASN A 85 6.54 -14.54 7.96
N ARG A 86 7.18 -14.15 9.08
CA ARG A 86 6.94 -12.83 9.70
C ARG A 86 7.47 -11.69 8.82
N GLU A 87 8.68 -11.83 8.29
CA GLU A 87 9.26 -10.80 7.41
C GLU A 87 8.46 -10.69 6.12
N PHE A 88 8.04 -11.83 5.55
CA PHE A 88 7.17 -11.86 4.37
C PHE A 88 5.85 -11.12 4.60
N GLU A 89 5.16 -11.39 5.73
CA GLU A 89 3.93 -10.68 6.09
C GLU A 89 4.16 -9.18 6.37
N ALA A 90 5.30 -8.82 6.94
CA ALA A 90 5.67 -7.42 7.17
C ALA A 90 5.98 -6.67 5.86
N ILE A 91 6.56 -7.34 4.86
CA ILE A 91 6.77 -6.81 3.51
C ILE A 91 5.44 -6.67 2.80
N ALA A 92 4.57 -7.69 2.86
CA ALA A 92 3.27 -7.64 2.23
C ALA A 92 2.36 -6.55 2.82
N SER A 93 2.40 -6.36 4.14
CA SER A 93 1.74 -5.23 4.80
C SER A 93 2.28 -3.87 4.34
N ALA A 94 3.57 -3.79 3.99
CA ALA A 94 4.16 -2.56 3.46
C ALA A 94 3.62 -2.25 2.06
N PHE A 95 3.49 -3.27 1.19
CA PHE A 95 2.88 -3.12 -0.13
C PHE A 95 1.42 -2.66 -0.02
N ASP A 96 0.63 -3.24 0.89
CA ASP A 96 -0.74 -2.79 1.15
C ASP A 96 -0.79 -1.33 1.57
N ALA A 97 0.08 -0.93 2.50
CA ALA A 97 0.14 0.44 2.99
C ALA A 97 0.59 1.42 1.91
N LEU A 98 1.53 1.04 1.05
CA LEU A 98 1.95 1.84 -0.10
C LEU A 98 0.79 2.02 -1.09
N ARG A 99 0.05 0.96 -1.40
CA ARG A 99 -1.13 1.05 -2.27
C ARG A 99 -2.23 1.93 -1.67
N LEU A 100 -2.51 1.77 -0.38
CA LEU A 100 -3.47 2.64 0.32
C LEU A 100 -2.96 4.10 0.41
N SER A 101 -1.65 4.32 0.45
CA SER A 101 -1.07 5.66 0.45
C SER A 101 -1.43 6.45 -0.81
N ASP A 102 -1.53 5.79 -1.95
CA ASP A 102 -1.96 6.42 -3.20
C ASP A 102 -3.42 6.85 -3.12
N VAL A 103 -4.30 6.02 -2.54
CA VAL A 103 -5.70 6.40 -2.26
C VAL A 103 -5.76 7.65 -1.38
N VAL A 104 -4.97 7.71 -0.29
CA VAL A 104 -4.93 8.90 0.57
C VAL A 104 -4.48 10.14 -0.20
N ARG A 105 -3.45 10.01 -1.03
CA ARG A 105 -2.90 11.11 -1.84
C ARG A 105 -3.84 11.55 -2.96
N GLU A 106 -4.73 10.68 -3.43
CA GLU A 106 -5.80 11.03 -4.37
C GLU A 106 -6.97 11.74 -3.70
N VAL A 107 -7.34 11.32 -2.48
CA VAL A 107 -8.34 12.04 -1.68
C VAL A 107 -7.83 13.42 -1.30
N PHE A 108 -6.53 13.53 -0.99
CA PHE A 108 -5.86 14.76 -0.60
C PHE A 108 -4.68 15.09 -1.53
N PRO A 109 -4.93 15.68 -2.72
CA PRO A 109 -3.88 15.95 -3.72
C PRO A 109 -2.72 16.82 -3.23
N ALA A 110 -2.93 17.64 -2.21
CA ALA A 110 -1.89 18.44 -1.57
C ALA A 110 -0.77 17.58 -0.96
N LEU A 111 -1.06 16.33 -0.58
CA LEU A 111 -0.05 15.40 -0.04
C LEU A 111 0.96 14.97 -1.11
N THR A 112 0.55 14.88 -2.38
CA THR A 112 1.41 14.45 -3.49
C THR A 112 2.63 15.34 -3.68
N THR A 113 2.49 16.64 -3.39
CA THR A 113 3.59 17.62 -3.52
C THR A 113 4.41 17.78 -2.25
N ARG A 114 3.88 17.37 -1.09
CA ARG A 114 4.49 17.60 0.23
C ARG A 114 5.16 16.37 0.81
N TYR A 115 4.66 15.18 0.48
CA TYR A 115 5.08 13.92 1.08
C TYR A 115 5.28 12.82 0.03
N GLN A 116 6.26 11.96 0.31
CA GLN A 116 6.55 10.76 -0.47
C GLN A 116 5.58 9.62 -0.10
N PRO A 117 5.36 8.64 -0.98
CA PRO A 117 4.44 7.52 -0.72
C PRO A 117 4.74 6.78 0.60
N TRP A 118 6.02 6.46 0.85
CA TRP A 118 6.42 5.75 2.07
C TRP A 118 6.13 6.53 3.35
N GLU A 119 6.14 7.87 3.33
CA GLU A 119 5.86 8.71 4.51
C GLU A 119 4.39 8.59 4.91
N VAL A 120 3.49 8.56 3.92
CA VAL A 120 2.05 8.34 4.13
C VAL A 120 1.78 6.88 4.51
N ALA A 121 2.46 5.92 3.89
CA ALA A 121 2.35 4.51 4.23
C ALA A 121 2.76 4.22 5.69
N ARG A 122 3.78 4.89 6.21
CA ARG A 122 4.16 4.80 7.64
C ARG A 122 3.04 5.25 8.57
N ALA A 123 2.38 6.36 8.25
CA ALA A 123 1.24 6.85 9.04
C ALA A 123 0.06 5.87 8.98
N LEU A 124 -0.17 5.22 7.84
CA LEU A 124 -1.16 4.15 7.71
C LEU A 124 -0.82 2.96 8.61
N ILE A 125 0.43 2.48 8.59
CA ILE A 125 0.87 1.35 9.42
C ILE A 125 0.77 1.68 10.91
N GLY A 126 1.15 2.89 11.32
CA GLY A 126 1.18 3.29 12.72
C GLY A 126 -0.15 3.81 13.29
N SER A 127 -1.06 4.28 12.44
CA SER A 127 -2.28 4.99 12.87
C SER A 127 -3.45 4.84 11.88
N GLU A 128 -3.66 3.63 11.38
CA GLU A 128 -4.66 3.34 10.35
C GLU A 128 -6.04 3.93 10.65
N ALA A 129 -6.60 3.65 11.84
CA ALA A 129 -7.94 4.10 12.20
C ALA A 129 -8.07 5.64 12.16
N SER A 130 -7.02 6.35 12.59
CA SER A 130 -6.98 7.81 12.54
C SER A 130 -6.91 8.31 11.10
N VAL A 131 -6.06 7.70 10.26
CA VAL A 131 -5.96 8.04 8.83
C VAL A 131 -7.30 7.80 8.12
N GLN A 132 -7.93 6.66 8.37
CA GLN A 132 -9.26 6.34 7.83
C GLN A 132 -10.31 7.37 8.27
N GLY A 133 -10.30 7.78 9.55
CA GLY A 133 -11.20 8.81 10.07
C GLY A 133 -11.07 10.13 9.30
N GLN A 134 -9.84 10.57 9.03
CA GLN A 134 -9.60 11.78 8.25
C GLN A 134 -9.99 11.64 6.78
N ILE A 135 -9.75 10.48 6.14
CA ILE A 135 -10.20 10.22 4.76
C ILE A 135 -11.71 10.33 4.65
N VAL A 136 -12.45 9.71 5.58
CA VAL A 136 -13.91 9.79 5.61
C VAL A 136 -14.38 11.23 5.82
N ALA A 137 -13.75 11.98 6.74
CA ALA A 137 -14.06 13.37 6.98
C ALA A 137 -13.82 14.23 5.72
N GLY A 138 -12.65 14.07 5.07
CA GLY A 138 -12.30 14.78 3.85
C GLY A 138 -13.25 14.47 2.69
N LEU A 139 -13.59 13.20 2.47
CA LEU A 139 -14.51 12.82 1.39
C LEU A 139 -15.91 13.40 1.58
N ARG A 140 -16.42 13.45 2.83
CA ARG A 140 -17.70 14.10 3.15
C ARG A 140 -17.66 15.61 2.96
N ALA A 141 -16.55 16.25 3.32
CA ALA A 141 -16.38 17.70 3.23
C ALA A 141 -16.15 18.20 1.79
N ARG A 142 -15.72 17.32 0.88
CA ARG A 142 -15.28 17.65 -0.49
C ARG A 142 -16.31 18.45 -1.30
N LYS A 143 -17.61 18.19 -1.12
CA LYS A 143 -18.70 18.88 -1.84
C LYS A 143 -19.57 19.72 -0.89
N GLY A 144 -18.98 20.55 -0.04
CA GLY A 144 -19.80 21.48 0.75
C GLY A 144 -19.12 22.25 1.86
N SER A 145 -17.94 21.83 2.31
CA SER A 145 -17.24 22.51 3.41
C SER A 145 -15.72 22.51 3.22
N PRO A 146 -15.17 23.53 2.52
CA PRO A 146 -13.73 23.65 2.32
C PRO A 146 -12.93 23.70 3.63
N ALA A 147 -13.49 24.30 4.68
CA ALA A 147 -12.84 24.38 5.99
C ALA A 147 -12.66 23.00 6.64
N ASP A 148 -13.69 22.15 6.58
CA ASP A 148 -13.63 20.79 7.14
C ASP A 148 -12.71 19.89 6.31
N PHE A 149 -12.65 20.09 4.99
CA PHE A 149 -11.69 19.40 4.11
C PHE A 149 -10.24 19.73 4.48
N GLU A 150 -9.94 21.02 4.69
CA GLU A 150 -8.63 21.51 5.14
C GLU A 150 -8.29 21.04 6.56
N GLU A 151 -9.28 20.92 7.46
CA GLU A 151 -9.07 20.31 8.77
C GLU A 151 -8.70 18.84 8.66
N ALA A 152 -9.40 18.07 7.82
CA ALA A 152 -9.09 16.67 7.59
C ALA A 152 -7.69 16.46 6.99
N LEU A 153 -7.33 17.31 6.02
CA LEU A 153 -5.97 17.34 5.45
C LEU A 153 -4.92 17.58 6.53
N ARG A 154 -5.09 18.64 7.36
CA ARG A 154 -4.15 18.93 8.47
C ARG A 154 -4.05 17.77 9.46
N GLY A 155 -5.16 17.04 9.69
CA GLY A 155 -5.17 15.82 10.48
C GLY A 155 -4.25 14.74 9.92
N ILE A 156 -4.31 14.48 8.60
CA ILE A 156 -3.39 13.55 7.92
C ILE A 156 -1.95 14.04 8.01
N GLU A 157 -1.69 15.32 7.74
CA GLU A 157 -0.33 15.88 7.78
C GLU A 157 0.31 15.73 9.17
N ALA A 158 -0.45 15.99 10.23
CA ALA A 158 0.01 15.78 11.60
C ALA A 158 0.37 14.30 11.87
N LEU A 159 -0.44 13.37 11.38
CA LEU A 159 -0.16 11.93 11.49
C LEU A 159 1.12 11.56 10.73
N VAL A 160 1.28 12.02 9.49
CA VAL A 160 2.50 11.78 8.68
C VAL A 160 3.72 12.31 9.40
N ILE A 161 3.69 13.57 9.86
CA ILE A 161 4.81 14.21 10.57
C ILE A 161 5.17 13.42 11.85
N SER A 162 4.18 12.98 12.62
CA SER A 162 4.41 12.23 13.87
C SER A 162 5.07 10.86 13.66
N HIS A 163 5.00 10.30 12.45
CA HIS A 163 5.59 9.00 12.09
C HIS A 163 6.86 9.12 11.24
N LEU A 164 7.34 10.35 10.99
CA LEU A 164 8.59 10.55 10.26
C LEU A 164 9.78 10.04 11.10
N PRO A 165 10.64 9.19 10.52
CA PRO A 165 11.75 8.61 11.25
C PRO A 165 12.93 9.58 11.37
N GLU A 166 13.76 9.39 12.40
CA GLU A 166 14.99 10.16 12.59
C GLU A 166 15.98 9.99 11.43
N TRP A 167 16.00 8.80 10.81
CA TRP A 167 16.87 8.49 9.68
C TRP A 167 16.42 9.11 8.35
N ARG A 168 15.32 9.89 8.30
CA ARG A 168 14.80 10.51 7.07
C ARG A 168 15.85 11.31 6.29
N SER A 169 16.84 11.89 6.97
CA SER A 169 17.95 12.61 6.31
C SER A 169 18.86 11.71 5.46
N ARG A 170 18.76 10.39 5.61
CA ARG A 170 19.57 9.37 4.94
C ARG A 170 18.82 8.61 3.85
N THR A 171 17.66 9.09 3.39
CA THR A 171 16.86 8.42 2.35
C THR A 171 17.64 8.15 1.06
N GLU A 172 18.50 9.07 0.63
CA GLU A 172 19.33 8.88 -0.58
C GLU A 172 20.39 7.79 -0.44
N GLU A 173 20.82 7.49 0.78
CA GLU A 173 21.73 6.38 1.06
C GLU A 173 21.00 5.05 0.86
N ILE A 174 19.83 4.90 1.48
CA ILE A 174 18.98 3.71 1.34
C ILE A 174 18.61 3.50 -0.13
N ARG A 175 18.14 4.55 -0.81
CA ARG A 175 17.69 4.47 -2.21
C ARG A 175 18.81 4.00 -3.14
N ARG A 176 20.02 4.56 -3.02
CA ARG A 176 21.17 4.14 -3.85
C ARG A 176 21.54 2.68 -3.62
N SER A 177 21.52 2.22 -2.37
CA SER A 177 21.81 0.82 -2.04
C SER A 177 20.73 -0.13 -2.58
N CYS A 178 19.46 0.27 -2.55
CA CYS A 178 18.37 -0.50 -3.15
C CYS A 178 18.58 -0.68 -4.67
N VAL A 179 18.86 0.41 -5.40
CA VAL A 179 19.17 0.34 -6.84
C VAL A 179 20.42 -0.53 -7.12
N ALA A 180 21.43 -0.46 -6.26
CA ALA A 180 22.65 -1.26 -6.42
C ALA A 180 22.36 -2.77 -6.28
N VAL A 181 21.55 -3.16 -5.30
CA VAL A 181 21.13 -4.55 -5.07
C VAL A 181 20.32 -5.07 -6.26
N VAL A 182 19.36 -4.30 -6.74
CA VAL A 182 18.55 -4.68 -7.92
C VAL A 182 19.42 -4.92 -9.16
N ARG A 183 20.44 -4.09 -9.38
CA ARG A 183 21.38 -4.28 -10.49
C ARG A 183 22.25 -5.52 -10.34
N GLN A 184 22.68 -5.84 -9.12
CA GLN A 184 23.45 -7.06 -8.84
C GLN A 184 22.61 -8.31 -9.09
N GLY A 185 21.29 -8.24 -8.89
CA GLY A 185 20.32 -9.29 -9.23
C GLY A 185 20.09 -9.50 -10.74
N GLY A 186 20.81 -8.79 -11.61
CA GLY A 186 20.82 -9.04 -13.06
C GLY A 186 19.92 -8.11 -13.89
N LEU A 187 19.23 -7.14 -13.27
CA LEU A 187 18.45 -6.13 -14.01
C LEU A 187 19.42 -5.06 -14.55
N THR A 188 19.83 -5.23 -15.80
CA THR A 188 20.86 -4.38 -16.44
C THR A 188 20.31 -3.10 -17.03
N ASP A 189 19.01 -3.04 -17.34
CA ASP A 189 18.40 -1.81 -17.82
C ASP A 189 18.41 -0.74 -16.71
N ARG A 190 18.83 0.47 -17.08
CA ARG A 190 19.06 1.55 -16.11
C ARG A 190 17.76 2.09 -15.53
N GLU A 191 16.72 2.20 -16.34
CA GLU A 191 15.43 2.78 -15.96
C GLU A 191 14.61 1.76 -15.17
N GLU A 192 14.56 0.52 -15.63
CA GLU A 192 13.91 -0.58 -14.91
C GLU A 192 14.57 -0.82 -13.55
N ALA A 193 15.90 -0.82 -13.47
CA ALA A 193 16.60 -0.96 -12.18
C ALA A 193 16.36 0.23 -11.24
N ALA A 194 16.16 1.43 -11.76
CA ALA A 194 15.83 2.59 -10.95
C ALA A 194 14.40 2.49 -10.40
N ALA A 195 13.43 2.10 -11.24
CA ALA A 195 12.04 1.91 -10.83
C ALA A 195 11.90 0.80 -9.79
N GLU A 196 12.52 -0.35 -10.04
CA GLU A 196 12.51 -1.50 -9.13
C GLU A 196 13.27 -1.19 -7.83
N GLY A 197 14.38 -0.44 -7.90
CA GLY A 197 15.09 0.04 -6.72
C GLY A 197 14.27 1.03 -5.89
N GLU A 198 13.41 1.85 -6.52
CA GLU A 198 12.49 2.73 -5.82
C GLU A 198 11.36 1.95 -5.11
N VAL A 199 10.86 0.86 -5.71
CA VAL A 199 9.92 -0.04 -5.04
C VAL A 199 10.55 -0.64 -3.78
N LEU A 200 11.76 -1.19 -3.90
CA LEU A 200 12.49 -1.75 -2.76
C LEU A 200 12.75 -0.70 -1.68
N PHE A 201 13.15 0.52 -2.07
CA PHE A 201 13.34 1.63 -1.15
C PHE A 201 12.05 1.94 -0.37
N ASN A 202 10.90 2.04 -1.05
CA ASN A 202 9.64 2.34 -0.40
C ASN A 202 9.25 1.26 0.62
N VAL A 203 9.48 -0.03 0.31
CA VAL A 203 9.24 -1.14 1.24
C VAL A 203 10.15 -1.03 2.48
N VAL A 204 11.44 -0.77 2.30
CA VAL A 204 12.38 -0.59 3.41
C VAL A 204 12.00 0.63 4.26
N ALA A 205 11.68 1.74 3.62
CA ALA A 205 11.40 3.02 4.27
C ALA A 205 10.13 3.00 5.13
N THR A 206 9.18 2.11 4.85
CA THR A 206 7.95 1.97 5.64
C THR A 206 8.14 1.46 7.07
N SER A 207 9.33 0.95 7.45
CA SER A 207 9.56 0.44 8.81
C SER A 207 10.97 0.70 9.32
N ASP A 208 11.07 1.09 10.59
CA ASP A 208 12.35 1.24 11.28
C ASP A 208 13.02 -0.12 11.50
N THR A 209 12.25 -1.20 11.58
CA THR A 209 12.77 -2.58 11.68
C THR A 209 13.49 -3.04 10.42
N ARG A 210 13.35 -2.30 9.30
CA ARG A 210 14.09 -2.55 8.05
C ARG A 210 15.15 -1.48 7.81
N ALA A 211 14.78 -0.21 7.92
CA ALA A 211 15.67 0.89 7.63
C ALA A 211 16.85 1.01 8.61
N ILE A 212 16.61 0.91 9.93
CA ILE A 212 17.70 1.05 10.93
C ILE A 212 18.69 -0.11 10.80
N PRO A 213 18.27 -1.39 10.78
CA PRO A 213 19.22 -2.50 10.66
C PRO A 213 19.98 -2.50 9.33
N PHE A 214 19.39 -1.95 8.25
CA PHE A 214 20.12 -1.71 7.00
C PHE A 214 21.22 -0.65 7.20
N LEU A 215 20.90 0.51 7.77
CA LEU A 215 21.86 1.61 7.95
C LEU A 215 23.02 1.21 8.88
N GLU A 216 22.72 0.49 9.97
CA GLU A 216 23.73 -0.05 10.88
C GLU A 216 24.69 -1.02 10.16
N ARG A 217 24.14 -1.92 9.32
CA ARG A 217 24.98 -2.82 8.50
C ARG A 217 25.77 -2.04 7.47
N ALA A 218 25.18 -1.04 6.81
CA ALA A 218 25.88 -0.26 5.79
C ALA A 218 27.12 0.47 6.35
N GLU A 219 27.08 0.85 7.62
CA GLU A 219 28.21 1.48 8.32
C GLU A 219 29.30 0.50 8.77
N HIS A 220 28.93 -0.72 9.16
CA HIS A 220 29.86 -1.67 9.79
C HIS A 220 30.28 -2.84 8.90
N ASP A 221 29.37 -3.33 8.08
CA ASP A 221 29.55 -4.45 7.15
C ASP A 221 28.69 -4.25 5.87
N PRO A 222 29.25 -3.57 4.85
CA PRO A 222 28.53 -3.33 3.61
C PRO A 222 28.06 -4.61 2.88
N SER A 223 28.76 -5.75 3.07
CA SER A 223 28.33 -7.01 2.48
C SER A 223 27.05 -7.51 3.13
N ALA A 224 26.98 -7.47 4.46
CA ALA A 224 25.76 -7.82 5.20
C ALA A 224 24.59 -6.88 4.87
N ALA A 225 24.85 -5.60 4.57
CA ALA A 225 23.82 -4.66 4.13
C ALA A 225 23.22 -5.03 2.76
N VAL A 226 24.07 -5.46 1.83
CA VAL A 226 23.67 -5.96 0.51
C VAL A 226 22.86 -7.24 0.64
N GLU A 227 23.33 -8.21 1.43
CA GLU A 227 22.60 -9.46 1.69
C GLU A 227 21.23 -9.20 2.33
N PHE A 228 21.16 -8.28 3.30
CA PHE A 228 19.91 -7.89 3.95
C PHE A 228 18.89 -7.32 2.97
N LEU A 229 19.30 -6.37 2.12
CA LEU A 229 18.43 -5.82 1.08
C LEU A 229 18.09 -6.85 0.00
N GLY A 230 19.02 -7.74 -0.36
CA GLY A 230 18.81 -8.83 -1.30
C GLY A 230 17.68 -9.75 -0.85
N ARG A 231 17.66 -10.12 0.42
CA ARG A 231 16.57 -10.93 1.00
C ARG A 231 15.21 -10.22 0.93
N ILE A 232 15.16 -8.93 1.26
CA ILE A 232 13.91 -8.15 1.15
C ILE A 232 13.45 -8.07 -0.32
N HIS A 233 14.39 -7.91 -1.25
CA HIS A 233 14.10 -7.87 -2.68
C HIS A 233 13.52 -9.20 -3.18
N GLU A 234 14.14 -10.33 -2.82
CA GLU A 234 13.66 -11.68 -3.16
C GLU A 234 12.24 -11.92 -2.65
N LEU A 235 11.95 -11.61 -1.39
CA LEU A 235 10.62 -11.72 -0.81
C LEU A 235 9.60 -10.80 -1.51
N SER A 236 10.02 -9.59 -1.88
CA SER A 236 9.18 -8.64 -2.62
C SER A 236 8.88 -9.09 -4.05
N VAL A 237 9.81 -9.77 -4.70
CA VAL A 237 9.61 -10.38 -6.04
C VAL A 237 8.68 -11.59 -5.93
N ALA A 238 8.91 -12.48 -4.96
CA ALA A 238 8.08 -13.65 -4.72
C ALA A 238 6.63 -13.25 -4.43
N LEU A 239 6.42 -12.27 -3.56
CA LEU A 239 5.09 -11.76 -3.23
C LEU A 239 4.32 -11.29 -4.47
N ARG A 240 4.93 -10.43 -5.29
CA ARG A 240 4.30 -9.90 -6.51
C ARG A 240 4.05 -10.98 -7.56
N ALA A 241 4.91 -11.99 -7.64
CA ALA A 241 4.69 -13.15 -8.51
C ALA A 241 3.46 -13.95 -8.06
N MET A 242 3.32 -14.22 -6.76
CA MET A 242 2.16 -14.91 -6.20
C MET A 242 0.86 -14.12 -6.39
N GLU A 243 0.88 -12.81 -6.18
CA GLU A 243 -0.30 -11.95 -6.42
C GLU A 243 -0.73 -11.97 -7.89
N LYS A 244 0.24 -11.96 -8.82
CA LYS A 244 -0.03 -12.08 -10.25
C LYS A 244 -0.65 -13.41 -10.62
N GLU A 245 -0.15 -14.51 -10.05
CA GLU A 245 -0.70 -15.85 -10.28
C GLU A 245 -2.11 -16.00 -9.70
N ALA A 246 -2.34 -15.50 -8.49
CA ALA A 246 -3.66 -15.50 -7.87
C ALA A 246 -4.68 -14.65 -8.66
N GLY A 247 -4.25 -13.51 -9.19
CA GLY A 247 -5.09 -12.68 -10.08
C GLY A 247 -5.39 -13.31 -11.44
N ALA A 248 -4.55 -14.25 -11.90
CA ALA A 248 -4.72 -14.98 -13.16
C ALA A 248 -5.51 -16.30 -13.01
N ALA A 249 -5.68 -16.80 -11.78
CA ALA A 249 -6.41 -18.03 -11.52
C ALA A 249 -7.90 -17.84 -11.87
N PRO A 250 -8.49 -18.68 -12.75
CA PRO A 250 -9.91 -18.61 -13.02
C PRO A 250 -10.66 -18.89 -11.71
N ALA A 251 -11.57 -17.98 -11.34
CA ALA A 251 -12.46 -18.18 -10.20
C ALA A 251 -13.06 -19.59 -10.32
N LYS A 252 -12.72 -20.48 -9.37
CA LYS A 252 -13.36 -21.79 -9.29
C LYS A 252 -14.85 -21.47 -9.11
N ASN A 253 -15.65 -21.72 -10.15
CA ASN A 253 -17.09 -21.69 -10.04
C ASN A 253 -17.46 -22.70 -8.95
N VAL A 254 -17.72 -22.19 -7.75
CA VAL A 254 -18.31 -22.97 -6.68
C VAL A 254 -19.74 -23.26 -7.15
N ALA A 255 -19.93 -24.49 -7.62
CA ALA A 255 -21.21 -25.05 -8.00
C ALA A 255 -22.02 -25.45 -6.76
#